data_AF-S4NKH4-F1
#
_entry.id   AF-S4NKH4-F1
#
_cell.length_a   1.000
_cell.length_b   1.000
_cell.length_c   1.000
_cell.angle_alpha   90.00
_cell.angle_beta   90.00
_cell.angle_gamma   90.00
#
_symmetry.space_group_name_H-M   'P 1'
#
loop_
_entity.id
_entity.type
_entity.pdbx_description
1 polymer ?
#
loop_
_entity_poly.entity_id
_entity_poly.type
_entity_poly.pdbx_seq_one_letter_code
_entity_poly.pdbx_strand_id
1 'polypeptide(L)'
;MAQLAASNNSQSNVRAYRVAITNRGSVYYKVVTFDGQHRGWIYGGKSTGKFGGGLTKYSTFNNQGMSALTAAQQNATYKITTPGTQNDGKSVTYKAPSWTQYKVGRAITDSTIYANTNFKIDQVGTRTRENDQWVHIYDPNNASSSAAGWILFSGLTQNQAVDQVADNAIRVNLVDASGKTIKSFDYSRANAQKGTTFGINNNGVWSITQADQSDILSKIQSALNGTFYGLNSLSSAQMTQIAQATFGSFINITVNAVSSIADNAVRINLIKSDGTVIKSFDWMRTGATRGTTVGSLSADEQGKLQDSINSQLTGTGFALANSTLTPAQIQKITQGSFGGQVYVEVSPVASAVSPITIYDGLDATGTLLTGTTSEYATAQADFKLTDIGPEIKLSPAEFMKQDPKANGSVIAQINALTGTDRTDAISAVNRAFKNAAEHQYNSTNVNLSGLTGKPGDSFTSGMVIDYLNSNKLNTLLSPKYVELGDDLNPTDKTITYSVVLESIQGGKFGDPARVLYLGDETKASASVAK
;
A
#
# COMPACT_ATOMS: atom_id res chain seq x y z
N MET A 1 20.83 33.47 62.28
CA MET A 1 19.63 32.67 61.92
C MET A 1 18.83 33.28 60.78
N ALA A 2 18.44 34.56 60.82
CA ALA A 2 17.72 35.21 59.71
C ALA A 2 18.46 35.11 58.36
N GLN A 3 19.79 35.29 58.37
CA GLN A 3 20.63 35.11 57.17
C GLN A 3 20.63 33.67 56.61
N LEU A 4 20.51 32.64 57.46
CA LEU A 4 20.41 31.24 57.01
C LEU A 4 19.04 30.95 56.37
N ALA A 5 17.98 31.57 56.88
CA ALA A 5 16.65 31.45 56.30
C ALA A 5 16.59 32.07 54.90
N ALA A 6 17.26 33.21 54.68
CA ALA A 6 17.29 33.93 53.41
C ALA A 6 18.39 33.47 52.42
N SER A 7 19.27 32.53 52.81
CA SER A 7 20.40 32.09 51.98
C SER A 7 19.94 31.34 50.72
N ASN A 8 20.58 31.58 49.58
CA ASN A 8 20.37 30.78 48.36
C ASN A 8 21.38 29.60 48.24
N ASN A 9 22.12 29.29 49.32
CA ASN A 9 23.11 28.22 49.34
C ASN A 9 22.58 27.00 50.12
N SER A 10 22.58 25.82 49.49
CA SER A 10 22.14 24.57 50.12
C SER A 10 23.00 24.12 51.31
N GLN A 11 24.21 24.65 51.48
CA GLN A 11 25.01 24.46 52.71
C GLN A 11 24.28 25.01 53.95
N SER A 12 23.46 26.05 53.77
CA SER A 12 22.62 26.65 54.82
C SER A 12 21.35 25.84 55.12
N ASN A 13 21.08 24.75 54.39
CA ASN A 13 19.99 23.83 54.74
C ASN A 13 20.19 23.33 56.18
N VAL A 14 19.09 23.14 56.92
CA VAL A 14 19.14 22.73 58.32
C VAL A 14 18.51 21.36 58.53
N ARG A 15 19.15 20.52 59.34
CA ARG A 15 18.61 19.25 59.82
C ARG A 15 18.23 19.38 61.29
N ALA A 16 16.94 19.22 61.60
CA ALA A 16 16.49 18.94 62.96
C ALA A 16 16.81 17.48 63.33
N TYR A 17 17.42 17.26 64.49
CA TYR A 17 17.89 15.91 64.88
C TYR A 17 17.66 15.56 66.35
N ARG A 18 17.20 16.50 67.19
CA ARG A 18 16.66 16.22 68.54
C ARG A 18 15.49 17.14 68.83
N VAL A 19 14.65 16.75 69.79
CA VAL A 19 13.52 17.52 70.28
C VAL A 19 13.57 17.61 71.81
N ALA A 20 13.19 18.75 72.37
CA ALA A 20 13.03 18.96 73.81
C ALA A 20 11.71 19.70 74.07
N ILE A 21 11.09 19.39 75.21
CA ILE A 21 9.83 20.02 75.64
C ILE A 21 10.10 20.68 77.00
N THR A 22 9.73 21.95 77.11
CA THR A 22 9.86 22.71 78.37
C THR A 22 8.71 22.39 79.33
N ASN A 23 8.85 22.73 80.61
CA ASN A 23 7.77 22.64 81.61
C ASN A 23 6.49 23.43 81.26
N ARG A 24 6.58 24.38 80.32
CA ARG A 24 5.45 25.16 79.77
C ARG A 24 4.88 24.58 78.48
N GLY A 25 5.25 23.35 78.09
CA GLY A 25 4.77 22.69 76.87
C GLY A 25 5.32 23.26 75.55
N SER A 26 6.29 24.18 75.61
CA SER A 26 6.97 24.69 74.41
C SER A 26 7.97 23.67 73.87
N VAL A 27 7.91 23.41 72.56
CA VAL A 27 8.76 22.44 71.85
C VAL A 27 9.94 23.16 71.19
N TYR A 28 11.15 22.64 71.38
CA TYR A 28 12.37 23.12 70.75
C TYR A 28 13.05 22.00 69.97
N TYR A 29 13.61 22.30 68.81
CA TYR A 29 14.36 21.37 67.99
C TYR A 29 15.84 21.72 67.96
N LYS A 30 16.70 20.73 68.19
CA LYS A 30 18.15 20.88 67.99
C LYS A 30 18.43 20.73 66.50
N VAL A 31 19.01 21.77 65.91
CA VAL A 31 19.31 21.83 64.49
C VAL A 31 20.80 21.95 64.24
N VAL A 32 21.21 21.58 63.03
CA VAL A 32 22.54 21.83 62.49
C VAL A 32 22.42 22.20 61.02
N THR A 33 23.21 23.17 60.55
CA THR A 33 23.36 23.44 59.11
C THR A 33 24.08 22.28 58.42
N PHE A 34 23.87 22.10 57.12
CA PHE A 34 24.46 20.96 56.43
C PHE A 34 25.99 21.05 56.38
N ASP A 35 26.54 22.27 56.28
CA ASP A 35 27.99 22.54 56.43
C ASP A 35 28.55 22.29 57.84
N GLY A 36 27.68 22.08 58.84
CA GLY A 36 28.06 21.83 60.24
C GLY A 36 28.45 23.08 61.05
N GLN A 37 28.52 24.26 60.44
CA GLN A 37 29.06 25.48 61.07
C GLN A 37 28.14 26.05 62.16
N HIS A 38 26.82 25.90 62.00
CA HIS A 38 25.85 26.43 62.95
C HIS A 38 25.05 25.30 63.60
N ARG A 39 24.92 25.37 64.94
CA ARG A 39 24.18 24.40 65.75
C ARG A 39 23.49 25.10 66.92
N GLY A 40 22.27 24.70 67.23
CA GLY A 40 21.54 25.30 68.33
C GLY A 40 20.15 24.71 68.52
N TRP A 41 19.42 25.26 69.48
CA TRP A 41 18.01 24.96 69.71
C TRP A 41 17.14 26.08 69.14
N ILE A 42 16.11 25.72 68.38
CA ILE A 42 15.14 26.67 67.80
C ILE A 42 13.75 26.30 68.27
N TYR A 43 12.97 27.31 68.66
CA TYR A 43 11.58 27.13 69.03
C TYR A 43 10.77 26.58 67.85
N GLY A 44 10.08 25.47 68.09
CA GLY A 44 9.35 24.67 67.10
C GLY A 44 7.82 24.76 67.21
N GLY A 45 7.28 25.50 68.18
CA GLY A 45 5.84 25.56 68.47
C GLY A 45 5.45 24.79 69.73
N LYS A 46 4.24 24.20 69.76
CA LYS A 46 3.68 23.46 70.90
C LYS A 46 3.44 21.96 70.65
N SER A 47 3.66 21.48 69.43
CA SER A 47 3.45 20.07 69.05
C SER A 47 4.75 19.41 68.65
N THR A 48 5.03 18.23 69.18
CA THR A 48 6.07 17.37 68.60
C THR A 48 5.64 16.89 67.22
N GLY A 49 6.60 16.61 66.34
CA GLY A 49 6.35 16.18 64.96
C GLY A 49 5.90 17.26 63.96
N LYS A 50 5.60 18.49 64.40
CA LYS A 50 5.28 19.62 63.52
C LYS A 50 6.30 20.74 63.71
N PHE A 51 6.84 21.25 62.61
CA PHE A 51 7.73 22.41 62.63
C PHE A 51 6.90 23.70 62.53
N GLY A 52 7.09 24.61 63.49
CA GLY A 52 6.52 25.96 63.53
C GLY A 52 7.39 26.91 64.37
N GLY A 53 6.92 28.14 64.65
CA GLY A 53 7.60 29.13 65.50
C GLY A 53 8.84 29.79 64.87
N GLY A 54 9.80 28.99 64.40
CA GLY A 54 11.00 29.44 63.69
C GLY A 54 11.58 28.39 62.72
N LEU A 55 10.86 27.29 62.49
CA LEU A 55 11.24 26.23 61.57
C LEU A 55 10.13 25.97 60.55
N THR A 56 10.52 25.84 59.29
CA THR A 56 9.64 25.50 58.18
C THR A 56 10.22 24.33 57.41
N LYS A 57 9.40 23.31 57.14
CA LYS A 57 9.79 22.19 56.27
C LYS A 57 9.68 22.63 54.80
N TYR A 58 10.67 22.27 54.01
CA TYR A 58 10.67 22.46 52.55
C TYR A 58 11.41 21.29 51.88
N SER A 59 11.17 21.10 50.58
CA SER A 59 11.96 20.16 49.78
C SER A 59 13.32 20.78 49.47
N THR A 60 14.40 20.02 49.60
CA THR A 60 15.76 20.44 49.19
C THR A 60 16.05 20.15 47.72
N PHE A 61 15.24 19.27 47.10
CA PHE A 61 15.38 18.86 45.71
C PHE A 61 14.00 18.54 45.10
N ASN A 62 13.74 19.04 43.90
CA ASN A 62 12.53 18.74 43.14
C ASN A 62 12.89 17.80 42.01
N ASN A 63 12.46 16.54 42.07
CA ASN A 63 12.63 15.59 40.98
C ASN A 63 11.64 15.94 39.86
N GLN A 64 12.12 16.13 38.64
CA GLN A 64 11.33 16.67 37.52
C GLN A 64 10.97 15.62 36.47
N GLY A 65 11.47 14.37 36.59
CA GLY A 65 11.27 13.32 35.60
C GLY A 65 11.92 13.63 34.25
N MET A 66 12.13 12.60 33.42
CA MET A 66 12.91 12.74 32.16
C MET A 66 12.31 13.72 31.14
N SER A 67 11.01 14.04 31.24
CA SER A 67 10.35 15.04 30.41
C SER A 67 10.86 16.48 30.63
N ALA A 68 11.64 16.73 31.69
CA ALA A 68 12.33 18.00 31.88
C ALA A 68 13.53 18.20 30.93
N LEU A 69 13.93 17.16 30.19
CA LEU A 69 14.94 17.21 29.14
C LEU A 69 14.28 17.16 27.75
N THR A 70 14.89 17.81 26.76
CA THR A 70 14.45 17.70 25.36
C THR A 70 14.69 16.29 24.80
N ALA A 71 13.98 15.91 23.73
CA ALA A 71 14.19 14.60 23.09
C ALA A 71 15.64 14.39 22.60
N ALA A 72 16.29 15.45 22.12
CA ALA A 72 17.71 15.40 21.74
C ALA A 72 18.61 15.11 22.96
N GLN A 73 18.35 15.76 24.10
CA GLN A 73 19.11 15.54 25.33
C GLN A 73 18.88 14.14 25.92
N GLN A 74 17.67 13.59 25.82
CA GLN A 74 17.36 12.24 26.29
C GLN A 74 18.09 11.15 25.48
N ASN A 75 18.28 11.39 24.17
CA ASN A 75 18.91 10.42 23.26
C ASN A 75 20.43 10.58 23.14
N ALA A 76 21.00 11.70 23.61
CA ALA A 76 22.43 11.95 23.55
C ALA A 76 23.24 11.11 24.54
N THR A 77 24.56 11.12 24.36
CA THR A 77 25.52 10.67 25.38
C THR A 77 26.32 11.87 25.88
N TYR A 78 26.87 11.75 27.08
CA TYR A 78 27.52 12.84 27.78
C TYR A 78 28.89 12.44 28.30
N LYS A 79 29.81 13.40 28.33
CA LYS A 79 31.10 13.28 29.02
C LYS A 79 31.16 14.28 30.16
N ILE A 80 31.90 13.94 31.22
CA ILE A 80 32.26 14.91 32.26
C ILE A 80 33.17 15.95 31.61
N THR A 81 32.78 17.22 31.63
CA THR A 81 33.48 18.31 30.92
C THR A 81 34.90 18.49 31.43
N THR A 82 35.05 18.46 32.76
CA THR A 82 36.34 18.68 33.43
C THR A 82 36.57 17.54 34.44
N PRO A 83 36.99 16.35 33.98
CA PRO A 83 37.29 15.23 34.86
C PRO A 83 38.42 15.58 35.83
N GLY A 84 38.41 15.01 37.03
CA GLY A 84 39.38 15.27 38.07
C GLY A 84 38.82 15.05 39.48
N THR A 85 39.40 15.75 40.46
CA THR A 85 39.13 15.53 41.90
C THR A 85 38.33 16.65 42.57
N GLN A 86 37.96 17.70 41.84
CA GLN A 86 37.29 18.88 42.40
C GLN A 86 35.90 18.53 42.96
N ASN A 87 35.53 19.18 44.08
CA ASN A 87 34.23 19.02 44.74
C ASN A 87 33.33 20.23 44.45
N ASP A 88 33.02 20.43 43.17
CA ASP A 88 32.35 21.63 42.64
C ASP A 88 30.97 21.32 42.01
N GLY A 89 30.52 20.06 42.10
CA GLY A 89 29.31 19.60 41.43
C GLY A 89 29.47 19.26 39.95
N LYS A 90 30.65 19.48 39.34
CA LYS A 90 30.89 19.37 37.90
C LYS A 90 32.00 18.39 37.53
N SER A 91 32.98 18.18 38.40
CA SER A 91 34.10 17.26 38.12
C SER A 91 33.85 15.83 38.57
N VAL A 92 32.96 15.59 39.53
CA VAL A 92 32.71 14.27 40.13
C VAL A 92 31.22 14.06 40.36
N THR A 93 30.79 12.80 40.53
CA THR A 93 29.39 12.47 40.82
C THR A 93 29.13 12.32 42.33
N TYR A 94 27.85 12.39 42.70
CA TYR A 94 27.35 12.43 44.08
C TYR A 94 26.26 11.38 44.30
N LYS A 95 26.16 10.83 45.51
CA LYS A 95 25.11 9.84 45.85
C LYS A 95 23.70 10.45 45.85
N ALA A 96 23.62 11.75 46.09
CA ALA A 96 22.46 12.61 45.90
C ALA A 96 22.96 14.00 45.47
N PRO A 97 22.14 14.84 44.82
CA PRO A 97 22.56 16.20 44.45
C PRO A 97 23.18 16.94 45.64
N SER A 98 24.28 17.65 45.39
CA SER A 98 25.12 18.17 46.47
C SER A 98 24.33 19.05 47.44
N TRP A 99 24.53 18.80 48.75
CA TRP A 99 23.86 19.51 49.86
C TRP A 99 22.33 19.40 49.91
N THR A 100 21.73 18.40 49.25
CA THR A 100 20.27 18.14 49.35
C THR A 100 19.91 17.17 50.48
N GLN A 101 20.88 16.39 50.97
CA GLN A 101 20.70 15.50 52.12
C GLN A 101 21.85 15.66 53.12
N TYR A 102 21.51 15.65 54.41
CA TYR A 102 22.49 15.80 55.48
C TYR A 102 23.44 14.58 55.53
N LYS A 103 24.76 14.83 55.47
CA LYS A 103 25.84 13.83 55.46
C LYS A 103 25.90 12.89 54.24
N VAL A 104 25.20 13.20 53.16
CA VAL A 104 25.35 12.48 51.89
C VAL A 104 26.38 13.19 51.04
N GLY A 105 27.40 12.46 50.59
CA GLY A 105 28.56 13.00 49.89
C GLY A 105 28.71 12.49 48.46
N ARG A 106 29.94 12.62 47.96
CA ARG A 106 30.35 12.18 46.62
C ARG A 106 30.16 10.67 46.43
N ALA A 107 29.81 10.26 45.21
CA ALA A 107 29.82 8.87 44.77
C ALA A 107 31.26 8.45 44.43
N ILE A 108 31.99 9.30 43.70
CA ILE A 108 33.42 9.15 43.41
C ILE A 108 34.21 10.37 43.86
N THR A 109 35.47 10.18 44.25
CA THR A 109 36.37 11.28 44.63
C THR A 109 37.30 11.73 43.52
N ASP A 110 37.41 10.94 42.45
CA ASP A 110 38.23 11.19 41.28
C ASP A 110 37.52 10.63 40.05
N SER A 111 37.34 11.45 39.02
CA SER A 111 36.72 11.06 37.75
C SER A 111 37.70 10.93 36.58
N THR A 112 39.00 11.12 36.80
CA THR A 112 40.03 11.14 35.75
C THR A 112 39.99 9.90 34.87
N ILE A 113 39.78 8.72 35.45
CA ILE A 113 39.68 7.44 34.72
C ILE A 113 38.45 7.35 33.80
N TYR A 114 37.46 8.23 33.98
CA TYR A 114 36.23 8.29 33.20
C TYR A 114 36.23 9.41 32.16
N ALA A 115 37.37 10.07 31.91
CA ALA A 115 37.47 11.19 30.97
C ALA A 115 36.94 10.87 29.56
N ASN A 116 37.00 9.60 29.16
CA ASN A 116 36.53 9.13 27.86
C ASN A 116 35.23 8.33 27.89
N THR A 117 34.60 8.17 29.06
CA THR A 117 33.36 7.40 29.22
C THR A 117 32.17 8.18 28.68
N ASN A 118 31.30 7.50 27.92
CA ASN A 118 30.06 8.06 27.39
C ASN A 118 28.89 7.68 28.29
N PHE A 119 28.40 8.63 29.08
CA PHE A 119 27.31 8.42 30.03
C PHE A 119 25.94 8.71 29.41
N LYS A 120 24.90 8.08 29.96
CA LYS A 120 23.49 8.44 29.73
C LYS A 120 22.87 9.00 31.01
N ILE A 121 21.75 9.71 30.84
CA ILE A 121 20.96 10.28 31.94
C ILE A 121 19.69 9.44 32.13
N ASP A 122 19.36 9.12 33.37
CA ASP A 122 18.15 8.37 33.76
C ASP A 122 17.27 9.11 34.79
N GLN A 123 17.79 10.16 35.44
CA GLN A 123 17.02 11.02 36.35
C GLN A 123 17.44 12.49 36.23
N VAL A 124 16.51 13.40 36.53
CA VAL A 124 16.73 14.85 36.47
C VAL A 124 15.90 15.58 37.53
N GLY A 125 16.43 16.65 38.08
CA GLY A 125 15.69 17.55 38.97
C GLY A 125 16.47 18.82 39.29
N THR A 126 15.90 19.63 40.17
CA THR A 126 16.42 20.97 40.50
C THR A 126 16.60 21.14 42.01
N ARG A 127 17.74 21.70 42.45
CA ARG A 127 17.94 22.08 43.86
C ARG A 127 17.16 23.35 44.19
N THR A 128 16.51 23.38 45.35
CA THR A 128 15.51 24.43 45.64
C THR A 128 16.09 25.77 46.09
N ARG A 129 17.34 25.82 46.57
CA ARG A 129 17.99 27.08 46.96
C ARG A 129 18.78 27.73 45.82
N GLU A 130 19.57 26.94 45.10
CA GLU A 130 20.37 27.42 43.96
C GLU A 130 19.58 27.51 42.65
N ASN A 131 18.45 26.79 42.57
CA ASN A 131 17.66 26.63 41.35
C ASN A 131 18.46 26.09 40.15
N ASP A 132 19.44 25.21 40.42
CA ASP A 132 20.27 24.58 39.39
C ASP A 132 19.84 23.14 39.09
N GLN A 133 20.03 22.73 37.84
CA GLN A 133 19.62 21.42 37.35
C GLN A 133 20.71 20.37 37.60
N TRP A 134 20.31 19.27 38.23
CA TRP A 134 21.12 18.09 38.45
C TRP A 134 20.54 16.91 37.68
N VAL A 135 21.43 16.06 37.19
CA VAL A 135 21.08 14.83 36.49
C VAL A 135 21.81 13.66 37.12
N HIS A 136 21.17 12.50 37.15
CA HIS A 136 21.82 11.24 37.47
C HIS A 136 22.37 10.64 36.17
N ILE A 137 23.65 10.28 36.19
CA ILE A 137 24.33 9.67 35.04
C ILE A 137 24.69 8.22 35.33
N TYR A 138 24.71 7.39 34.30
CA TYR A 138 25.18 6.00 34.35
C TYR A 138 25.94 5.63 33.08
N ASP A 139 26.84 4.64 33.18
CA ASP A 139 27.56 4.09 32.03
C ASP A 139 26.72 2.96 31.41
N PRO A 140 26.20 3.11 30.18
CA PRO A 140 25.38 2.08 29.54
C PRO A 140 26.16 0.79 29.25
N ASN A 141 27.49 0.84 29.20
CA ASN A 141 28.36 -0.33 28.97
C ASN A 141 28.86 -0.96 30.28
N ASN A 142 28.63 -0.31 31.42
CA ASN A 142 29.00 -0.80 32.73
C ASN A 142 28.02 -0.31 33.80
N ALA A 143 26.90 -1.01 33.95
CA ALA A 143 25.85 -0.68 34.90
C ALA A 143 26.33 -0.65 36.38
N SER A 144 27.45 -1.32 36.69
CA SER A 144 28.07 -1.34 38.02
C SER A 144 29.15 -0.26 38.21
N SER A 145 29.28 0.67 37.26
CA SER A 145 30.29 1.74 37.34
C SER A 145 30.10 2.58 38.61
N SER A 146 31.18 2.73 39.38
CA SER A 146 31.18 3.57 40.59
C SER A 146 30.88 5.04 40.27
N ALA A 147 31.09 5.48 39.04
CA ALA A 147 30.77 6.84 38.59
C ALA A 147 29.26 7.10 38.48
N ALA A 148 28.40 6.08 38.49
CA ALA A 148 26.96 6.27 38.47
C ALA A 148 26.51 7.13 39.66
N GLY A 149 25.87 8.26 39.37
CA GLY A 149 25.53 9.23 40.39
C GLY A 149 25.08 10.59 39.84
N TRP A 150 24.74 11.49 40.76
CA TRP A 150 24.25 12.83 40.47
C TRP A 150 25.38 13.81 40.16
N ILE A 151 25.20 14.65 39.15
CA ILE A 151 26.12 15.73 38.76
C ILE A 151 25.31 16.94 38.27
N LEU A 152 25.88 18.14 38.35
CA LEU A 152 25.29 19.30 37.69
C LEU A 152 25.21 19.04 36.19
N PHE A 153 24.06 19.35 35.58
CA PHE A 153 23.92 19.21 34.13
C PHE A 153 24.94 20.08 33.38
N SER A 154 25.24 21.26 33.92
CA SER A 154 26.30 22.16 33.42
C SER A 154 27.73 21.64 33.57
N GLY A 155 27.94 20.52 34.28
CA GLY A 155 29.22 19.81 34.36
C GLY A 155 29.43 18.82 33.22
N LEU A 156 28.43 18.62 32.35
CA LEU A 156 28.48 17.66 31.26
C LEU A 156 28.64 18.36 29.90
N THR A 157 29.50 17.80 29.06
CA THR A 157 29.52 18.08 27.63
C THR A 157 28.66 17.05 26.95
N GLN A 158 27.62 17.51 26.27
CA GLN A 158 26.85 16.67 25.37
C GLN A 158 27.75 16.27 24.20
N ASN A 159 28.04 14.98 24.06
CA ASN A 159 28.53 14.49 22.78
C ASN A 159 27.38 14.61 21.79
N GLN A 160 27.67 15.03 20.56
CA GLN A 160 26.67 15.09 19.47
C GLN A 160 25.75 13.87 19.55
N ALA A 161 24.44 14.11 19.49
CA ALA A 161 23.51 13.02 19.27
C ALA A 161 24.00 12.33 18.00
N VAL A 162 24.55 11.12 18.13
CA VAL A 162 24.86 10.35 16.94
C VAL A 162 23.49 10.09 16.37
N ASP A 163 23.17 10.75 15.25
CA ASP A 163 22.01 10.44 14.43
C ASP A 163 22.25 9.07 13.78
N GLN A 164 22.46 8.07 14.64
CA GLN A 164 22.92 6.74 14.31
C GLN A 164 21.72 6.04 13.69
N VAL A 165 21.86 5.73 12.40
CA VAL A 165 20.93 4.84 11.72
C VAL A 165 20.94 3.52 12.48
N ALA A 166 19.76 3.04 12.87
CA ALA A 166 19.63 1.76 13.56
C ALA A 166 20.33 0.66 12.76
N ASP A 167 20.95 -0.30 13.44
CA ASP A 167 21.77 -1.35 12.81
C ASP A 167 20.97 -2.20 11.79
N ASN A 168 19.64 -2.22 11.91
CA ASN A 168 18.70 -2.93 11.04
C ASN A 168 17.94 -2.01 10.07
N ALA A 169 18.38 -0.76 9.89
CA ALA A 169 17.72 0.22 9.03
C ALA A 169 18.69 0.85 8.03
N ILE A 170 18.13 1.38 6.94
CA ILE A 170 18.82 2.34 6.07
C ILE A 170 18.18 3.71 6.28
N ARG A 171 18.97 4.78 6.27
CA ARG A 171 18.44 6.15 6.20
C ARG A 171 18.35 6.61 4.76
N VAL A 172 17.17 7.07 4.36
CA VAL A 172 16.93 7.67 3.06
C VAL A 172 16.87 9.18 3.22
N ASN A 173 17.91 9.87 2.77
CA ASN A 173 17.93 11.33 2.68
C ASN A 173 17.35 11.73 1.31
N LEU A 174 16.34 12.57 1.33
CA LEU A 174 15.72 13.15 0.14
C LEU A 174 16.43 14.46 -0.16
N VAL A 175 17.17 14.51 -1.27
CA VAL A 175 17.99 15.66 -1.63
C VAL A 175 17.48 16.30 -2.91
N ASP A 176 17.67 17.61 -3.06
CA ASP A 176 17.47 18.24 -4.36
C ASP A 176 18.68 17.99 -5.30
N ALA A 177 18.60 18.53 -6.52
CA ALA A 177 19.66 18.39 -7.53
C ALA A 177 21.02 19.02 -7.10
N SER A 178 21.03 19.90 -6.10
CA SER A 178 22.26 20.48 -5.54
C SER A 178 22.86 19.64 -4.41
N GLY A 179 22.18 18.57 -3.98
CA GLY A 179 22.58 17.73 -2.86
C GLY A 179 22.09 18.24 -1.49
N LYS A 180 21.25 19.29 -1.46
CA LYS A 180 20.67 19.81 -0.22
C LYS A 180 19.59 18.84 0.27
N THR A 181 19.70 18.38 1.51
CA THR A 181 18.67 17.56 2.16
C THR A 181 17.40 18.36 2.40
N ILE A 182 16.29 17.84 1.87
CA ILE A 182 14.93 18.36 2.03
C ILE A 182 14.26 17.70 3.24
N LYS A 183 14.34 16.36 3.31
CA LYS A 183 13.77 15.51 4.38
C LYS A 183 14.58 14.22 4.48
N SER A 184 14.45 13.50 5.59
CA SER A 184 15.02 12.17 5.77
C SER A 184 14.04 11.27 6.51
N PHE A 185 14.14 9.96 6.29
CA PHE A 185 13.46 8.95 7.10
C PHE A 185 14.28 7.66 7.17
N ASP A 186 14.02 6.83 8.17
CA ASP A 186 14.65 5.53 8.33
C ASP A 186 13.70 4.42 7.87
N TYR A 187 14.23 3.47 7.10
CA TYR A 187 13.53 2.28 6.65
C TYR A 187 14.17 1.05 7.29
N SER A 188 13.50 0.45 8.27
CA SER A 188 13.97 -0.71 9.02
C SER A 188 13.45 -2.02 8.44
N ARG A 189 14.26 -3.08 8.46
CA ARG A 189 13.83 -4.45 8.19
C ARG A 189 14.05 -5.33 9.43
N ALA A 190 13.08 -6.18 9.74
CA ALA A 190 13.21 -7.12 10.84
C ALA A 190 14.40 -8.07 10.59
N ASN A 191 15.17 -8.36 11.64
CA ASN A 191 16.33 -9.27 11.62
C ASN A 191 17.47 -8.88 10.67
N ALA A 192 17.46 -7.69 10.09
CA ALA A 192 18.58 -7.20 9.30
C ALA A 192 19.80 -6.91 10.19
N GLN A 193 20.98 -7.28 9.72
CA GLN A 193 22.26 -7.07 10.42
C GLN A 193 23.04 -5.92 9.79
N LYS A 194 23.72 -5.16 10.63
CA LYS A 194 24.57 -4.05 10.19
C LYS A 194 25.58 -4.51 9.13
N GLY A 195 25.71 -3.72 8.08
CA GLY A 195 26.68 -3.95 7.01
C GLY A 195 26.22 -4.92 5.91
N THR A 196 25.09 -5.62 6.07
CA THR A 196 24.51 -6.42 4.97
C THR A 196 23.75 -5.54 3.99
N THR A 197 23.69 -5.95 2.73
CA THR A 197 23.01 -5.18 1.67
C THR A 197 21.49 -5.22 1.83
N PHE A 198 20.84 -4.12 1.47
CA PHE A 198 19.39 -4.00 1.54
C PHE A 198 18.67 -4.82 0.46
N GLY A 199 19.18 -4.78 -0.77
CA GLY A 199 18.59 -5.44 -1.92
C GLY A 199 19.24 -6.79 -2.26
N ILE A 200 18.84 -7.31 -3.41
CA ILE A 200 19.27 -8.59 -3.97
C ILE A 200 20.21 -8.32 -5.15
N ASN A 201 21.37 -8.98 -5.17
CA ASN A 201 22.26 -9.00 -6.32
C ASN A 201 22.13 -10.35 -7.03
N ASN A 202 21.66 -10.34 -8.27
CA ASN A 202 21.62 -11.52 -9.13
C ASN A 202 22.53 -11.28 -10.35
N ASN A 203 23.67 -11.97 -10.40
CA ASN A 203 24.66 -11.85 -11.49
C ASN A 203 25.08 -10.40 -11.83
N GLY A 204 25.28 -9.56 -10.81
CA GLY A 204 25.71 -8.17 -10.98
C GLY A 204 24.56 -7.17 -11.15
N VAL A 205 23.31 -7.64 -11.24
CA VAL A 205 22.12 -6.80 -11.32
C VAL A 205 21.50 -6.65 -9.94
N TRP A 206 21.44 -5.42 -9.45
CA TRP A 206 20.87 -5.07 -8.16
C TRP A 206 19.39 -4.72 -8.26
N SER A 207 18.58 -5.28 -7.36
CA SER A 207 17.13 -5.06 -7.31
C SER A 207 16.61 -5.02 -5.87
N ILE A 208 15.40 -4.47 -5.70
CA ILE A 208 14.60 -4.55 -4.47
C ILE A 208 13.29 -5.24 -4.79
N THR A 209 12.59 -5.74 -3.76
CA THR A 209 11.28 -6.39 -3.98
C THR A 209 10.22 -5.36 -4.38
N GLN A 210 9.16 -5.80 -5.07
CA GLN A 210 8.03 -4.94 -5.42
C GLN A 210 7.37 -4.31 -4.17
N ALA A 211 7.34 -5.05 -3.07
CA ALA A 211 6.81 -4.58 -1.79
C ALA A 211 7.69 -3.45 -1.22
N ASP A 212 9.02 -3.62 -1.21
CA ASP A 212 9.94 -2.56 -0.77
C ASP A 212 9.85 -1.34 -1.69
N GLN A 213 9.77 -1.54 -3.01
CA GLN A 213 9.64 -0.44 -3.96
C GLN A 213 8.39 0.40 -3.65
N SER A 214 7.25 -0.25 -3.43
CA SER A 214 5.99 0.43 -3.11
C SER A 214 6.04 1.12 -1.74
N ASP A 215 6.52 0.45 -0.69
CA ASP A 215 6.55 1.03 0.66
C ASP A 215 7.57 2.17 0.78
N ILE A 216 8.76 2.03 0.20
CA ILE A 216 9.77 3.10 0.19
C ILE A 216 9.25 4.30 -0.59
N LEU A 217 8.68 4.10 -1.77
CA LEU A 217 8.11 5.20 -2.56
C LEU A 217 6.97 5.90 -1.78
N SER A 218 6.10 5.15 -1.13
CA SER A 218 5.04 5.68 -0.26
C SER A 218 5.59 6.52 0.90
N LYS A 219 6.68 6.07 1.55
CA LYS A 219 7.37 6.83 2.61
C LYS A 219 8.06 8.08 2.09
N ILE A 220 8.68 8.04 0.91
CA ILE A 220 9.25 9.22 0.24
C ILE A 220 8.16 10.26 0.01
N GLN A 221 7.06 9.85 -0.62
CA GLN A 221 5.93 10.71 -0.94
C GLN A 221 5.31 11.33 0.31
N SER A 222 5.16 10.53 1.38
CA SER A 222 4.66 11.01 2.67
C SER A 222 5.61 12.02 3.32
N ALA A 223 6.92 11.78 3.28
CA ALA A 223 7.92 12.69 3.86
C ALA A 223 7.96 14.05 3.14
N LEU A 224 7.74 14.07 1.82
CA LEU A 224 7.76 15.28 0.99
C LEU A 224 6.46 16.10 1.06
N ASN A 225 5.42 15.62 1.73
CA ASN A 225 4.17 16.35 1.89
C ASN A 225 4.43 17.73 2.56
N GLY A 226 3.81 18.78 2.01
CA GLY A 226 4.03 20.17 2.41
C GLY A 226 5.32 20.82 1.88
N THR A 227 6.10 20.13 1.03
CA THR A 227 7.29 20.69 0.36
C THR A 227 7.03 21.03 -1.12
N PHE A 228 7.98 21.71 -1.76
CA PHE A 228 7.97 21.97 -3.22
C PHE A 228 8.61 20.84 -4.04
N TYR A 229 8.76 19.66 -3.46
CA TYR A 229 9.42 18.53 -4.09
C TYR A 229 8.53 17.28 -4.10
N GLY A 230 8.75 16.41 -5.09
CA GLY A 230 8.01 15.16 -5.27
C GLY A 230 8.84 14.09 -5.97
N LEU A 231 8.36 12.85 -5.85
CA LEU A 231 8.88 11.71 -6.59
C LEU A 231 7.73 10.79 -6.99
N ASN A 232 7.49 10.69 -8.29
CA ASN A 232 6.35 9.92 -8.84
C ASN A 232 6.67 8.43 -8.89
N SER A 233 7.90 8.07 -9.19
CA SER A 233 8.37 6.69 -9.23
C SER A 233 9.86 6.63 -8.91
N LEU A 234 10.33 5.46 -8.49
CA LEU A 234 11.75 5.18 -8.37
C LEU A 234 12.32 4.83 -9.74
N SER A 235 13.35 5.57 -10.17
CA SER A 235 14.10 5.23 -11.38
C SER A 235 14.93 3.96 -11.17
N SER A 236 15.36 3.30 -12.25
CA SER A 236 16.25 2.13 -12.17
C SER A 236 17.52 2.44 -11.37
N ALA A 237 18.10 3.64 -11.54
CA ALA A 237 19.27 4.07 -10.79
C ALA A 237 19.00 4.23 -9.29
N GLN A 238 17.85 4.82 -8.92
CA GLN A 238 17.45 4.95 -7.51
C GLN A 238 17.19 3.58 -6.88
N MET A 239 16.52 2.66 -7.60
CA MET A 239 16.31 1.29 -7.12
C MET A 239 17.63 0.55 -6.92
N THR A 240 18.58 0.66 -7.85
CA THR A 240 19.93 0.11 -7.71
C THR A 240 20.67 0.71 -6.52
N GLN A 241 20.58 2.02 -6.30
CA GLN A 241 21.22 2.69 -5.17
C GLN A 241 20.63 2.24 -3.83
N ILE A 242 19.30 2.11 -3.74
CA ILE A 242 18.62 1.56 -2.56
C ILE A 242 19.06 0.12 -2.32
N ALA A 243 19.10 -0.71 -3.37
CA ALA A 243 19.48 -2.10 -3.28
C ALA A 243 20.93 -2.29 -2.77
N GLN A 244 21.84 -1.40 -3.16
CA GLN A 244 23.25 -1.43 -2.74
C GLN A 244 23.50 -0.85 -1.35
N ALA A 245 22.53 -0.14 -0.75
CA ALA A 245 22.66 0.38 0.60
C ALA A 245 22.93 -0.74 1.60
N THR A 246 23.72 -0.49 2.63
CA THR A 246 23.95 -1.45 3.72
C THR A 246 23.21 -1.03 4.99
N PHE A 247 22.69 -1.98 5.77
CA PHE A 247 22.00 -1.65 7.01
C PHE A 247 22.97 -0.99 8.02
N GLY A 248 22.48 0.03 8.74
CA GLY A 248 23.28 0.95 9.56
C GLY A 248 23.96 2.08 8.77
N SER A 249 23.62 2.28 7.49
CA SER A 249 24.14 3.35 6.63
C SER A 249 23.04 4.28 6.10
N PHE A 250 23.41 5.28 5.29
CA PHE A 250 22.49 6.20 4.64
C PHE A 250 22.73 6.27 3.13
N ILE A 251 21.69 6.69 2.40
CA ILE A 251 21.72 6.98 0.97
C ILE A 251 21.04 8.32 0.69
N ASN A 252 21.38 8.92 -0.44
CA ASN A 252 20.75 10.15 -0.93
C ASN A 252 19.91 9.84 -2.18
N ILE A 253 18.61 10.05 -2.10
CA ILE A 253 17.67 9.92 -3.22
C ILE A 253 17.31 11.31 -3.70
N THR A 254 17.64 11.61 -4.95
CA THR A 254 17.29 12.90 -5.56
C THR A 254 15.79 12.98 -5.83
N VAL A 255 15.16 14.08 -5.42
CA VAL A 255 13.75 14.39 -5.64
C VAL A 255 13.60 15.60 -6.54
N ASN A 256 12.48 15.69 -7.26
CA ASN A 256 12.28 16.72 -8.28
C ASN A 256 11.42 17.87 -7.74
N ALA A 257 11.73 19.09 -8.15
CA ALA A 257 10.82 20.21 -7.92
C ALA A 257 9.49 19.94 -8.64
N VAL A 258 8.36 20.24 -7.98
CA VAL A 258 7.04 20.15 -8.61
C VAL A 258 6.59 21.51 -9.13
N SER A 259 5.71 21.50 -10.14
CA SER A 259 5.09 22.74 -10.62
C SER A 259 4.33 23.44 -9.48
N SER A 260 4.28 24.77 -9.53
CA SER A 260 3.70 25.59 -8.47
C SER A 260 2.30 25.12 -8.10
N ILE A 261 2.05 24.98 -6.79
CA ILE A 261 0.77 24.65 -6.19
C ILE A 261 0.31 25.90 -5.42
N ALA A 262 -0.92 26.35 -5.64
CA ALA A 262 -1.46 27.50 -4.94
C ALA A 262 -1.46 27.28 -3.41
N ASP A 263 -1.31 28.36 -2.64
CA ASP A 263 -1.16 28.28 -1.18
C ASP A 263 -2.36 27.64 -0.47
N ASN A 264 -3.55 27.74 -1.07
CA ASN A 264 -4.80 27.18 -0.56
C ASN A 264 -5.22 25.89 -1.29
N ALA A 265 -4.31 25.27 -2.04
CA ALA A 265 -4.57 24.06 -2.82
C ALA A 265 -3.75 22.87 -2.31
N VAL A 266 -4.26 21.66 -2.52
CA VAL A 266 -3.53 20.41 -2.35
C VAL A 266 -3.56 19.70 -3.69
N ARG A 267 -2.39 19.34 -4.21
CA ARG A 267 -2.32 18.51 -5.42
C ARG A 267 -2.67 17.07 -5.10
N ILE A 268 -3.72 16.55 -5.72
CA ILE A 268 -4.12 15.16 -5.66
C ILE A 268 -3.50 14.42 -6.83
N ASN A 269 -2.55 13.54 -6.57
CA ASN A 269 -1.97 12.64 -7.56
C ASN A 269 -2.68 11.28 -7.48
N LEU A 270 -3.33 10.86 -8.56
CA LEU A 270 -3.99 9.56 -8.68
C LEU A 270 -2.95 8.54 -9.17
N ILE A 271 -2.68 7.52 -8.37
CA ILE A 271 -1.59 6.57 -8.62
C ILE A 271 -2.09 5.14 -8.76
N LYS A 272 -1.34 4.33 -9.50
CA LYS A 272 -1.45 2.86 -9.45
C LYS A 272 -0.81 2.32 -8.17
N SER A 273 -0.98 1.02 -7.91
CA SER A 273 -0.34 0.31 -6.79
C SER A 273 1.20 0.30 -6.86
N ASP A 274 1.78 0.46 -8.05
CA ASP A 274 3.22 0.61 -8.27
C ASP A 274 3.74 2.05 -8.01
N GLY A 275 2.83 2.97 -7.66
CA GLY A 275 3.12 4.38 -7.40
C GLY A 275 3.09 5.30 -8.62
N THR A 276 2.97 4.75 -9.84
CA THR A 276 2.93 5.53 -11.07
C THR A 276 1.72 6.46 -11.08
N VAL A 277 1.96 7.76 -11.33
CA VAL A 277 0.90 8.77 -11.48
C VAL A 277 0.16 8.58 -12.80
N ILE A 278 -1.16 8.49 -12.72
CA ILE A 278 -2.09 8.42 -13.85
C ILE A 278 -2.53 9.83 -14.25
N LYS A 279 -2.98 10.60 -13.26
CA LYS A 279 -3.54 11.95 -13.40
C LYS A 279 -3.25 12.75 -12.12
N SER A 280 -3.18 14.06 -12.26
CA SER A 280 -3.05 14.98 -11.13
C SER A 280 -4.00 16.16 -11.30
N PHE A 281 -4.53 16.67 -10.20
CA PHE A 281 -5.30 17.92 -10.18
C PHE A 281 -5.15 18.63 -8.83
N ASP A 282 -5.39 19.94 -8.81
CA ASP A 282 -5.26 20.74 -7.60
C ASP A 282 -6.65 20.97 -6.99
N TRP A 283 -6.85 20.46 -5.77
CA TRP A 283 -8.07 20.69 -5.01
C TRP A 283 -7.89 21.88 -4.08
N MET A 284 -8.77 22.88 -4.17
CA MET A 284 -8.67 24.13 -3.44
C MET A 284 -9.65 24.19 -2.28
N ARG A 285 -9.25 24.83 -1.18
CA ARG A 285 -10.15 25.20 -0.07
C ARG A 285 -10.04 26.69 0.24
N THR A 286 -11.17 27.37 0.30
CA THR A 286 -11.22 28.80 0.66
C THR A 286 -10.74 29.02 2.09
N GLY A 287 -9.90 30.04 2.30
CA GLY A 287 -9.37 30.40 3.61
C GLY A 287 -8.22 29.51 4.12
N ALA A 288 -7.81 28.50 3.35
CA ALA A 288 -6.65 27.69 3.68
C ALA A 288 -5.33 28.43 3.41
N THR A 289 -4.30 28.12 4.20
CA THR A 289 -2.97 28.71 4.09
C THR A 289 -1.91 27.63 3.92
N ARG A 290 -0.84 27.93 3.17
CA ARG A 290 0.26 27.00 2.92
C ARG A 290 0.82 26.41 4.22
N GLY A 291 1.13 25.12 4.17
CA GLY A 291 1.73 24.38 5.28
C GLY A 291 0.75 23.96 6.38
N THR A 292 -0.50 24.43 6.34
CA THR A 292 -1.54 23.90 7.24
C THR A 292 -2.08 22.59 6.70
N THR A 293 -2.40 21.68 7.63
CA THR A 293 -2.98 20.38 7.29
C THR A 293 -4.40 20.55 6.77
N VAL A 294 -4.83 19.72 5.82
CA VAL A 294 -6.22 19.69 5.34
C VAL A 294 -7.18 19.43 6.49
N GLY A 295 -6.84 18.55 7.42
CA GLY A 295 -7.72 18.23 8.55
C GLY A 295 -9.02 17.60 8.05
N SER A 296 -10.12 17.78 8.77
CA SER A 296 -11.40 17.13 8.45
C SER A 296 -11.98 17.57 7.09
N LEU A 297 -12.68 16.64 6.41
CA LEU A 297 -13.55 16.94 5.27
C LEU A 297 -15.00 16.90 5.75
N SER A 298 -15.79 17.91 5.41
CA SER A 298 -17.25 17.83 5.52
C SER A 298 -17.81 16.83 4.48
N ALA A 299 -19.04 16.36 4.69
CA ALA A 299 -19.69 15.42 3.76
C ALA A 299 -19.81 16.00 2.33
N ASP A 300 -20.06 17.31 2.21
CA ASP A 300 -20.13 18.02 0.94
C ASP A 300 -18.75 18.09 0.25
N GLU A 301 -17.70 18.42 0.99
CA GLU A 301 -16.34 18.43 0.43
C GLU A 301 -15.88 17.04 0.00
N GLN A 302 -16.18 16.02 0.80
CA GLN A 302 -15.88 14.64 0.44
C GLN A 302 -16.61 14.22 -0.84
N GLY A 303 -17.90 14.56 -0.98
CA GLY A 303 -18.67 14.30 -2.19
C GLY A 303 -18.07 14.98 -3.42
N LYS A 304 -17.81 16.29 -3.35
CA LYS A 304 -17.21 17.06 -4.45
C LYS A 304 -15.82 16.57 -4.84
N LEU A 305 -15.00 16.18 -3.86
CA LEU A 305 -13.67 15.64 -4.11
C LEU A 305 -13.76 14.26 -4.78
N GLN A 306 -14.67 13.39 -4.31
CA GLN A 306 -14.93 12.10 -4.92
C GLN A 306 -15.40 12.24 -6.38
N ASP A 307 -16.35 13.13 -6.65
CA ASP A 307 -16.84 13.40 -8.01
C ASP A 307 -15.72 13.93 -8.91
N SER A 308 -14.87 14.82 -8.38
CA SER A 308 -13.68 15.32 -9.08
C SER A 308 -12.73 14.17 -9.43
N ILE A 309 -12.44 13.26 -8.49
CA ILE A 309 -11.57 12.10 -8.74
C ILE A 309 -12.18 11.17 -9.79
N ASN A 310 -13.45 10.80 -9.65
CA ASN A 310 -14.14 9.93 -10.62
C ASN A 310 -14.16 10.56 -12.03
N SER A 311 -14.36 11.88 -12.12
CA SER A 311 -14.26 12.62 -13.37
C SER A 311 -12.85 12.53 -13.97
N GLN A 312 -11.80 12.76 -13.18
CA GLN A 312 -10.40 12.66 -13.64
C GLN A 312 -10.01 11.24 -14.11
N LEU A 313 -10.63 10.20 -13.52
CA LEU A 313 -10.38 8.79 -13.85
C LEU A 313 -11.17 8.30 -15.07
N THR A 314 -12.11 9.09 -15.60
CA THR A 314 -12.91 8.71 -16.77
C THR A 314 -11.99 8.44 -17.97
N GLY A 315 -12.14 7.27 -18.61
CA GLY A 315 -11.35 6.85 -19.77
C GLY A 315 -9.91 6.39 -19.46
N THR A 316 -9.50 6.35 -18.19
CA THR A 316 -8.14 5.94 -17.80
C THR A 316 -7.96 4.42 -17.61
N GLY A 317 -9.05 3.67 -17.49
CA GLY A 317 -9.03 2.24 -17.12
C GLY A 317 -8.87 1.98 -15.62
N PHE A 318 -8.86 3.02 -14.78
CA PHE A 318 -8.77 2.93 -13.32
C PHE A 318 -9.97 3.59 -12.65
N ALA A 319 -10.28 3.20 -11.42
CA ALA A 319 -11.38 3.74 -10.63
C ALA A 319 -11.08 3.70 -9.12
N LEU A 320 -11.84 4.50 -8.37
CA LEU A 320 -12.02 4.28 -6.93
C LEU A 320 -12.85 3.00 -6.71
N ALA A 321 -12.59 2.28 -5.62
CA ALA A 321 -13.40 1.14 -5.22
C ALA A 321 -14.86 1.59 -5.01
N ASN A 322 -15.81 0.95 -5.71
CA ASN A 322 -17.22 1.31 -5.72
C ASN A 322 -17.50 2.79 -6.08
N SER A 323 -16.59 3.43 -6.82
CA SER A 323 -16.63 4.88 -7.11
C SER A 323 -16.58 5.76 -5.85
N THR A 324 -16.09 5.23 -4.73
CA THR A 324 -16.07 5.89 -3.43
C THR A 324 -14.67 6.02 -2.83
N LEU A 325 -14.41 7.14 -2.16
CA LEU A 325 -13.18 7.30 -1.38
C LEU A 325 -13.21 6.37 -0.16
N THR A 326 -12.17 5.56 0.00
CA THR A 326 -11.99 4.71 1.18
C THR A 326 -11.53 5.53 2.39
N PRO A 327 -11.76 5.06 3.62
CA PRO A 327 -11.26 5.73 4.83
C PRO A 327 -9.74 5.99 4.80
N ALA A 328 -8.95 5.07 4.22
CA ALA A 328 -7.51 5.25 4.09
C ALA A 328 -7.13 6.35 3.08
N GLN A 329 -7.85 6.46 1.95
CA GLN A 329 -7.63 7.53 0.98
C GLN A 329 -8.03 8.90 1.57
N ILE A 330 -9.15 8.96 2.31
CA ILE A 330 -9.56 10.16 3.05
C ILE A 330 -8.49 10.53 4.07
N GLN A 331 -7.97 9.57 4.82
CA GLN A 331 -6.89 9.83 5.77
C GLN A 331 -5.64 10.41 5.09
N LYS A 332 -5.22 9.87 3.94
CA LYS A 332 -4.09 10.42 3.16
C LYS A 332 -4.34 11.87 2.73
N ILE A 333 -5.54 12.18 2.23
CA ILE A 333 -5.91 13.53 1.82
C ILE A 333 -5.94 14.48 3.03
N THR A 334 -6.54 14.06 4.13
CA THR A 334 -6.70 14.88 5.34
C THR A 334 -5.40 15.13 6.09
N GLN A 335 -4.39 14.25 5.93
CA GLN A 335 -3.01 14.47 6.38
C GLN A 335 -2.18 15.31 5.40
N GLY A 336 -2.70 15.57 4.19
CA GLY A 336 -2.16 16.52 3.22
C GLY A 336 -1.95 17.90 3.82
N SER A 337 -0.95 18.64 3.33
CA SER A 337 -0.79 20.06 3.65
C SER A 337 -1.11 20.93 2.45
N PHE A 338 -1.76 22.08 2.67
CA PHE A 338 -1.99 23.07 1.63
C PHE A 338 -0.66 23.63 1.09
N GLY A 339 -0.61 23.89 -0.21
CA GLY A 339 0.61 24.14 -0.98
C GLY A 339 1.47 22.90 -1.22
N GLY A 340 1.04 21.71 -0.79
CA GLY A 340 1.71 20.43 -0.96
C GLY A 340 0.92 19.45 -1.82
N GLN A 341 1.29 18.18 -1.77
CA GLN A 341 0.71 17.12 -2.60
C GLN A 341 0.43 15.85 -1.79
N VAL A 342 -0.57 15.09 -2.23
CA VAL A 342 -0.95 13.78 -1.69
C VAL A 342 -1.11 12.78 -2.83
N TYR A 343 -0.96 11.50 -2.50
CA TYR A 343 -1.01 10.41 -3.48
C TYR A 343 -2.13 9.44 -3.10
N VAL A 344 -3.13 9.35 -3.97
CA VAL A 344 -4.35 8.55 -3.78
C VAL A 344 -4.28 7.38 -4.75
N GLU A 345 -4.17 6.17 -4.19
CA GLU A 345 -4.10 4.95 -4.98
C GLU A 345 -5.49 4.58 -5.54
N VAL A 346 -5.54 4.16 -6.79
CA VAL A 346 -6.74 3.71 -7.50
C VAL A 346 -6.54 2.31 -8.07
N SER A 347 -7.64 1.59 -8.27
CA SER A 347 -7.59 0.21 -8.75
C SER A 347 -7.94 0.12 -10.23
N PRO A 348 -7.40 -0.87 -10.96
CA PRO A 348 -7.88 -1.17 -12.31
C PRO A 348 -9.38 -1.44 -12.28
N VAL A 349 -10.09 -0.97 -13.29
CA VAL A 349 -11.48 -1.39 -13.52
C VAL A 349 -11.43 -2.83 -14.02
N ALA A 350 -12.04 -3.77 -13.32
CA ALA A 350 -12.18 -5.14 -13.81
C ALA A 350 -12.98 -5.13 -15.12
N SER A 351 -12.44 -5.65 -16.21
CA SER A 351 -13.17 -5.75 -17.48
C SER A 351 -14.22 -6.85 -17.41
N ALA A 352 -15.45 -6.54 -17.79
CA ALA A 352 -16.47 -7.53 -18.10
C ALA A 352 -16.30 -8.01 -19.55
N VAL A 353 -16.54 -9.30 -19.76
CA VAL A 353 -16.59 -9.93 -21.08
C VAL A 353 -18.04 -9.89 -21.56
N SER A 354 -18.26 -9.43 -22.79
CA SER A 354 -19.53 -9.55 -23.51
C SER A 354 -19.36 -10.61 -24.59
N PRO A 355 -19.70 -11.89 -24.31
CA PRO A 355 -19.54 -12.95 -25.29
C PRO A 355 -20.43 -12.71 -26.50
N ILE A 356 -19.90 -12.93 -27.70
CA ILE A 356 -20.66 -12.89 -28.94
C ILE A 356 -21.48 -14.18 -29.03
N THR A 357 -22.81 -14.03 -29.05
CA THR A 357 -23.74 -15.12 -29.26
C THR A 357 -24.24 -15.09 -30.70
N ILE A 358 -24.04 -16.20 -31.40
CA ILE A 358 -24.27 -16.31 -32.84
C ILE A 358 -25.60 -17.02 -33.06
N TYR A 359 -26.47 -16.41 -33.87
CA TYR A 359 -27.74 -16.98 -34.26
C TYR A 359 -27.84 -17.07 -35.78
N ASP A 360 -28.43 -18.14 -36.32
CA ASP A 360 -28.78 -18.25 -37.72
C ASP A 360 -30.19 -17.70 -37.96
N GLY A 361 -30.33 -16.73 -38.86
CA GLY A 361 -31.61 -16.12 -39.23
C GLY A 361 -31.53 -14.63 -39.58
N LEU A 362 -32.69 -14.07 -39.97
CA LEU A 362 -32.81 -12.67 -40.39
C LEU A 362 -33.37 -11.73 -39.32
N ASP A 363 -33.90 -12.28 -38.22
CA ASP A 363 -34.60 -11.49 -37.20
C ASP A 363 -34.39 -12.00 -35.76
N ALA A 364 -35.21 -11.51 -34.83
CA ALA A 364 -35.15 -11.85 -33.41
C ALA A 364 -35.44 -13.34 -33.12
N THR A 365 -36.04 -14.08 -34.06
CA THR A 365 -36.43 -15.49 -33.92
C THR A 365 -35.36 -16.48 -34.37
N GLY A 366 -34.20 -16.00 -34.84
CA GLY A 366 -33.10 -16.84 -35.29
C GLY A 366 -32.69 -17.92 -34.28
N THR A 367 -32.19 -19.03 -34.78
CA THR A 367 -31.80 -20.21 -33.99
C THR A 367 -30.38 -20.07 -33.50
N LEU A 368 -30.11 -20.41 -32.23
CA LEU A 368 -28.76 -20.34 -31.67
C LEU A 368 -27.83 -21.33 -32.39
N LEU A 369 -26.71 -20.85 -32.94
CA LEU A 369 -25.68 -21.68 -33.52
C LEU A 369 -24.72 -22.20 -32.44
N THR A 370 -24.40 -23.50 -32.52
CA THR A 370 -23.52 -24.16 -31.54
C THR A 370 -22.14 -24.39 -32.14
N GLY A 371 -21.10 -23.94 -31.44
CA GLY A 371 -19.71 -24.13 -31.85
C GLY A 371 -19.22 -25.55 -31.59
N THR A 372 -18.52 -26.15 -32.54
CA THR A 372 -17.83 -27.43 -32.36
C THR A 372 -16.45 -27.42 -33.01
N THR A 373 -15.50 -28.13 -32.42
CA THR A 373 -14.16 -28.33 -32.98
C THR A 373 -14.06 -29.62 -33.81
N SER A 374 -15.14 -30.39 -33.90
CA SER A 374 -15.20 -31.60 -34.71
C SER A 374 -15.08 -31.27 -36.20
N GLU A 375 -14.39 -32.14 -36.95
CA GLU A 375 -14.25 -32.01 -38.40
C GLU A 375 -15.60 -32.13 -39.13
N TYR A 376 -16.45 -33.07 -38.70
CA TYR A 376 -17.79 -33.30 -39.23
C TYR A 376 -18.88 -32.88 -38.24
N ALA A 377 -20.07 -32.60 -38.75
CA ALA A 377 -21.23 -32.26 -37.92
C ALA A 377 -21.52 -33.37 -36.91
N THR A 378 -21.81 -32.98 -35.66
CA THR A 378 -21.93 -33.92 -34.54
C THR A 378 -23.36 -34.30 -34.20
N ALA A 379 -24.35 -33.59 -34.75
CA ALA A 379 -25.75 -33.94 -34.58
C ALA A 379 -26.06 -35.27 -35.28
N GLN A 380 -26.88 -36.11 -34.65
CA GLN A 380 -27.41 -37.30 -35.33
C GLN A 380 -28.40 -36.87 -36.40
N ALA A 381 -28.22 -37.38 -37.61
CA ALA A 381 -29.18 -37.20 -38.68
C ALA A 381 -30.17 -38.36 -38.67
N ASP A 382 -31.46 -38.03 -38.72
CA ASP A 382 -32.57 -38.99 -38.79
C ASP A 382 -33.11 -39.03 -40.24
N PHE A 383 -33.09 -40.20 -40.86
CA PHE A 383 -33.62 -40.38 -42.22
C PHE A 383 -34.09 -41.82 -42.48
N LYS A 384 -34.83 -42.00 -43.57
CA LYS A 384 -35.22 -43.30 -44.11
C LYS A 384 -34.73 -43.42 -45.55
N LEU A 385 -34.32 -44.63 -45.94
CA LEU A 385 -33.91 -44.93 -47.31
C LEU A 385 -35.10 -45.31 -48.20
N THR A 386 -36.22 -45.74 -47.62
CA THR A 386 -37.48 -46.03 -48.30
C THR A 386 -38.66 -45.68 -47.39
N ASP A 387 -39.86 -45.46 -47.96
CA ASP A 387 -41.05 -45.04 -47.20
C ASP A 387 -41.46 -46.01 -46.09
N ILE A 388 -41.27 -47.31 -46.34
CA ILE A 388 -41.60 -48.42 -45.40
C ILE A 388 -40.39 -48.93 -44.60
N GLY A 389 -39.21 -48.34 -44.82
CA GLY A 389 -37.96 -48.75 -44.17
C GLY A 389 -37.81 -48.28 -42.72
N PRO A 390 -36.87 -48.87 -41.96
CA PRO A 390 -36.54 -48.42 -40.61
C PRO A 390 -35.92 -47.01 -40.65
N GLU A 391 -36.14 -46.24 -39.59
CA GLU A 391 -35.42 -44.98 -39.38
C GLU A 391 -33.96 -45.27 -39.05
N ILE A 392 -33.06 -44.58 -39.74
CA ILE A 392 -31.62 -44.63 -39.54
C ILE A 392 -31.21 -43.36 -38.80
N LYS A 393 -30.49 -43.54 -37.70
CA LYS A 393 -29.90 -42.46 -36.90
C LYS A 393 -28.39 -42.54 -37.03
N LEU A 394 -27.79 -41.59 -37.73
CA LEU A 394 -26.37 -41.62 -38.07
C LEU A 394 -25.80 -40.21 -38.20
N SER A 395 -24.66 -39.93 -37.60
CA SER A 395 -23.93 -38.67 -37.87
C SER A 395 -23.08 -38.78 -39.14
N PRO A 396 -22.75 -37.66 -39.81
CA PRO A 396 -21.82 -37.67 -40.94
C PRO A 396 -20.45 -38.31 -40.59
N ALA A 397 -19.96 -38.11 -39.36
CA ALA A 397 -18.71 -38.72 -38.89
C ALA A 397 -18.79 -40.26 -38.81
N GLU A 398 -19.93 -40.80 -38.37
CA GLU A 398 -20.15 -42.25 -38.31
C GLU A 398 -20.38 -42.83 -39.70
N PHE A 399 -21.07 -42.10 -40.57
CA PHE A 399 -21.23 -42.47 -41.97
C PHE A 399 -19.88 -42.66 -42.67
N MET A 400 -18.96 -41.72 -42.51
CA MET A 400 -17.62 -41.80 -43.12
C MET A 400 -16.76 -42.95 -42.58
N LYS A 401 -17.14 -43.58 -41.46
CA LYS A 401 -16.46 -44.75 -40.90
C LYS A 401 -17.03 -46.08 -41.38
N GLN A 402 -18.18 -46.07 -42.07
CA GLN A 402 -18.76 -47.30 -42.59
C GLN A 402 -17.90 -47.87 -43.72
N ASP A 403 -17.75 -49.19 -43.75
CA ASP A 403 -17.27 -49.87 -44.96
C ASP A 403 -18.38 -49.83 -46.03
N PRO A 404 -18.19 -49.16 -47.18
CA PRO A 404 -19.23 -49.02 -48.21
C PRO A 404 -19.73 -50.36 -48.78
N LYS A 405 -18.97 -51.44 -48.60
CA LYS A 405 -19.32 -52.79 -49.07
C LYS A 405 -20.00 -53.66 -48.02
N ALA A 406 -20.00 -53.24 -46.74
CA ALA A 406 -20.69 -53.99 -45.70
C ALA A 406 -22.21 -53.90 -45.92
N ASN A 407 -22.91 -55.04 -45.88
CA ASN A 407 -24.35 -55.14 -46.16
C ASN A 407 -25.23 -54.18 -45.30
N GLY A 408 -24.77 -53.79 -44.11
CA GLY A 408 -25.46 -52.86 -43.22
C GLY A 408 -25.11 -51.38 -43.42
N SER A 409 -24.16 -51.05 -44.30
CA SER A 409 -23.81 -49.66 -44.58
C SER A 409 -24.91 -48.95 -45.37
N VAL A 410 -24.99 -47.64 -45.20
CA VAL A 410 -25.95 -46.80 -45.93
C VAL A 410 -25.65 -46.84 -47.43
N ILE A 411 -24.38 -46.82 -47.83
CA ILE A 411 -23.97 -46.89 -49.24
C ILE A 411 -24.40 -48.23 -49.88
N ALA A 412 -24.14 -49.37 -49.22
CA ALA A 412 -24.55 -50.67 -49.76
C ALA A 412 -26.08 -50.79 -49.89
N GLN A 413 -26.83 -50.25 -48.93
CA GLN A 413 -28.29 -50.25 -48.96
C GLN A 413 -28.84 -49.37 -50.09
N ILE A 414 -28.31 -48.16 -50.29
CA ILE A 414 -28.70 -47.29 -51.42
C ILE A 414 -28.34 -47.95 -52.76
N ASN A 415 -27.19 -48.65 -52.83
CA ASN A 415 -26.76 -49.27 -54.07
C ASN A 415 -27.65 -50.44 -54.53
N ALA A 416 -28.40 -51.06 -53.60
CA ALA A 416 -29.39 -52.09 -53.89
C ALA A 416 -30.73 -51.53 -54.41
N LEU A 417 -30.96 -50.22 -54.29
CA LEU A 417 -32.15 -49.54 -54.81
C LEU A 417 -31.94 -49.16 -56.29
N THR A 418 -33.05 -48.98 -57.01
CA THR A 418 -33.05 -48.58 -58.43
C THR A 418 -34.09 -47.49 -58.70
N GLY A 419 -33.93 -46.75 -59.80
CA GLY A 419 -34.90 -45.73 -60.22
C GLY A 419 -35.12 -44.62 -59.21
N THR A 420 -36.38 -44.22 -59.02
CA THR A 420 -36.78 -43.11 -58.14
C THR A 420 -36.42 -43.38 -56.68
N ASP A 421 -36.62 -44.59 -56.17
CA ASP A 421 -36.30 -44.96 -54.79
C ASP A 421 -34.82 -44.70 -54.44
N ARG A 422 -33.91 -44.97 -55.39
CA ARG A 422 -32.48 -44.67 -55.21
C ARG A 422 -32.22 -43.17 -55.12
N THR A 423 -32.88 -42.39 -55.96
CA THR A 423 -32.73 -40.92 -56.04
C THR A 423 -33.28 -40.26 -54.77
N ASP A 424 -34.42 -40.75 -54.27
CA ASP A 424 -35.06 -40.26 -53.05
C ASP A 424 -34.23 -40.61 -51.82
N ALA A 425 -33.63 -41.80 -51.76
CA ALA A 425 -32.73 -42.20 -50.69
C ALA A 425 -31.49 -41.31 -50.62
N ILE A 426 -30.83 -41.04 -51.76
CA ILE A 426 -29.70 -40.10 -51.85
C ILE A 426 -30.11 -38.72 -51.34
N SER A 427 -31.25 -38.21 -51.80
CA SER A 427 -31.78 -36.91 -51.41
C SER A 427 -32.13 -36.85 -49.91
N ALA A 428 -32.64 -37.93 -49.33
CA ALA A 428 -32.95 -38.02 -47.91
C ALA A 428 -31.68 -37.98 -47.05
N VAL A 429 -30.63 -38.72 -47.42
CA VAL A 429 -29.34 -38.71 -46.72
C VAL A 429 -28.68 -37.33 -46.81
N ASN A 430 -28.57 -36.77 -48.02
CA ASN A 430 -27.94 -35.46 -48.23
C ASN A 430 -28.65 -34.36 -47.43
N ARG A 431 -29.99 -34.34 -47.45
CA ARG A 431 -30.78 -33.39 -46.65
C ARG A 431 -30.57 -33.59 -45.15
N ALA A 432 -30.56 -34.82 -44.67
CA ALA A 432 -30.43 -35.09 -43.24
C ALA A 432 -29.03 -34.71 -42.71
N PHE A 433 -27.96 -35.03 -43.45
CA PHE A 433 -26.60 -34.62 -43.08
C PHE A 433 -26.37 -33.13 -43.18
N LYS A 434 -26.99 -32.45 -44.14
CA LYS A 434 -26.98 -31.00 -44.22
C LYS A 434 -27.70 -30.36 -43.03
N ASN A 435 -28.91 -30.82 -42.70
CA ASN A 435 -29.68 -30.32 -41.55
C ASN A 435 -28.92 -30.51 -40.22
N ALA A 436 -28.15 -31.59 -40.10
CA ALA A 436 -27.27 -31.82 -38.94
C ALA A 436 -26.15 -30.76 -38.80
N ALA A 437 -25.76 -30.10 -39.91
CA ALA A 437 -24.78 -29.02 -39.94
C ALA A 437 -25.40 -27.61 -39.85
N GLU A 438 -26.68 -27.42 -40.22
CA GLU A 438 -27.40 -26.12 -40.27
C GLU A 438 -27.49 -25.38 -38.92
N HIS A 439 -27.13 -26.02 -37.82
CA HIS A 439 -27.16 -25.42 -36.47
C HIS A 439 -25.80 -25.39 -35.78
N GLN A 440 -24.73 -25.66 -36.54
CA GLN A 440 -23.37 -25.75 -36.03
C GLN A 440 -22.41 -24.86 -36.81
N TYR A 441 -21.39 -24.34 -36.13
CA TYR A 441 -20.23 -23.70 -36.75
C TYR A 441 -18.94 -24.32 -36.23
N ASN A 442 -17.89 -24.30 -37.05
CA ASN A 442 -16.55 -24.71 -36.65
C ASN A 442 -15.96 -23.63 -35.74
N SER A 443 -15.73 -23.97 -34.46
CA SER A 443 -15.22 -23.06 -33.45
C SER A 443 -13.70 -23.06 -33.32
N THR A 444 -12.99 -23.80 -34.17
CA THR A 444 -11.53 -23.83 -34.17
C THR A 444 -10.98 -22.45 -34.49
N ASN A 445 -10.16 -21.90 -33.58
CA ASN A 445 -9.58 -20.55 -33.67
C ASN A 445 -10.61 -19.40 -33.70
N VAL A 446 -11.84 -19.65 -33.25
CA VAL A 446 -12.89 -18.62 -33.16
C VAL A 446 -12.89 -18.01 -31.76
N ASN A 447 -12.61 -16.70 -31.64
CA ASN A 447 -12.68 -15.97 -30.38
C ASN A 447 -13.98 -15.16 -30.27
N LEU A 448 -14.94 -15.67 -29.50
CA LEU A 448 -16.20 -14.96 -29.23
C LEU A 448 -16.20 -14.19 -27.90
N SER A 449 -15.12 -14.25 -27.13
CA SER A 449 -15.05 -13.68 -25.78
C SER A 449 -14.07 -12.51 -25.67
N GLY A 450 -13.64 -11.94 -26.79
CA GLY A 450 -12.68 -10.84 -26.80
C GLY A 450 -13.29 -9.44 -26.73
N LEU A 451 -14.62 -9.30 -26.86
CA LEU A 451 -15.30 -8.03 -26.65
C LEU A 451 -15.36 -7.76 -25.13
N THR A 452 -14.53 -6.83 -24.65
CA THR A 452 -14.40 -6.53 -23.22
C THR A 452 -14.44 -5.04 -22.95
N GLY A 453 -14.90 -4.66 -21.77
CA GLY A 453 -15.01 -3.27 -21.33
C GLY A 453 -15.44 -3.17 -19.88
N LYS A 454 -15.67 -1.95 -19.38
CA LYS A 454 -16.09 -1.76 -17.99
C LYS A 454 -17.50 -2.32 -17.75
N PRO A 455 -17.74 -3.15 -16.73
CA PRO A 455 -19.05 -3.72 -16.42
C PRO A 455 -20.14 -2.64 -16.38
N GLY A 456 -21.21 -2.82 -17.16
CA GLY A 456 -22.34 -1.91 -17.22
C GLY A 456 -22.13 -0.64 -18.07
N ASP A 457 -20.94 -0.40 -18.60
CA ASP A 457 -20.73 0.63 -19.63
C ASP A 457 -21.34 0.14 -20.95
N SER A 458 -21.77 1.09 -21.80
CA SER A 458 -22.36 0.77 -23.09
C SER A 458 -21.29 0.50 -24.15
N PHE A 459 -21.49 -0.54 -24.97
CA PHE A 459 -20.78 -0.72 -26.23
C PHE A 459 -21.69 -0.39 -27.41
N THR A 460 -21.13 0.12 -28.50
CA THR A 460 -21.89 0.47 -29.71
C THR A 460 -21.91 -0.69 -30.70
N SER A 461 -22.84 -0.66 -31.67
CA SER A 461 -22.83 -1.61 -32.79
C SER A 461 -21.52 -1.56 -33.59
N GLY A 462 -20.94 -0.35 -33.75
CA GLY A 462 -19.64 -0.17 -34.40
C GLY A 462 -18.51 -0.94 -33.72
N MET A 463 -18.47 -0.97 -32.38
CA MET A 463 -17.46 -1.74 -31.63
C MET A 463 -17.59 -3.25 -31.90
N VAL A 464 -18.82 -3.75 -32.00
CA VAL A 464 -19.06 -5.17 -32.34
C VAL A 464 -18.62 -5.46 -33.78
N ILE A 465 -18.96 -4.59 -34.73
CA ILE A 465 -18.56 -4.71 -36.14
C ILE A 465 -17.02 -4.70 -36.27
N ASP A 466 -16.33 -3.77 -35.63
CA ASP A 466 -14.87 -3.67 -35.65
C ASP A 466 -14.22 -4.92 -35.07
N TYR A 467 -14.80 -5.47 -34.00
CA TYR A 467 -14.34 -6.73 -33.40
C TYR A 467 -14.50 -7.90 -34.38
N LEU A 468 -15.67 -8.05 -35.00
CA LEU A 468 -15.94 -9.11 -35.97
C LEU A 468 -14.97 -9.03 -37.16
N ASN A 469 -14.75 -7.82 -37.70
CA ASN A 469 -13.81 -7.56 -38.78
C ASN A 469 -12.37 -7.94 -38.39
N SER A 470 -11.91 -7.45 -37.23
CA SER A 470 -10.53 -7.66 -36.74
C SER A 470 -10.23 -9.12 -36.45
N ASN A 471 -11.24 -9.90 -36.07
CA ASN A 471 -11.13 -11.31 -35.74
C ASN A 471 -11.57 -12.24 -36.88
N LYS A 472 -11.83 -11.70 -38.09
CA LYS A 472 -12.26 -12.47 -39.28
C LYS A 472 -13.54 -13.30 -39.03
N LEU A 473 -14.46 -12.77 -38.23
CA LEU A 473 -15.73 -13.42 -37.88
C LEU A 473 -16.88 -13.03 -38.82
N ASN A 474 -16.64 -12.27 -39.88
CA ASN A 474 -17.69 -11.89 -40.84
C ASN A 474 -18.32 -13.10 -41.55
N THR A 475 -17.57 -14.19 -41.63
CA THR A 475 -18.02 -15.46 -42.18
C THR A 475 -17.60 -16.59 -41.25
N LEU A 476 -18.50 -17.55 -41.01
CA LEU A 476 -18.22 -18.78 -40.31
C LEU A 476 -18.56 -19.96 -41.22
N LEU A 477 -17.87 -21.08 -41.05
CA LEU A 477 -18.19 -22.32 -41.76
C LEU A 477 -18.83 -23.29 -40.77
N SER A 478 -19.82 -24.07 -41.21
CA SER A 478 -20.22 -25.27 -40.49
C SER A 478 -19.06 -26.28 -40.42
N PRO A 479 -19.11 -27.25 -39.50
CA PRO A 479 -18.39 -28.50 -39.68
C PRO A 479 -18.77 -29.13 -41.02
N LYS A 480 -17.93 -30.05 -41.50
CA LYS A 480 -18.21 -30.76 -42.74
C LYS A 480 -19.47 -31.62 -42.61
N TYR A 481 -20.28 -31.65 -43.66
CA TYR A 481 -21.29 -32.67 -43.88
C TYR A 481 -21.00 -33.40 -45.18
N VAL A 482 -21.58 -34.58 -45.33
CA VAL A 482 -21.36 -35.43 -46.50
C VAL A 482 -22.49 -35.26 -47.48
N GLU A 483 -22.15 -35.09 -48.76
CA GLU A 483 -23.07 -35.12 -49.89
C GLU A 483 -22.70 -36.26 -50.84
N LEU A 484 -23.68 -37.10 -51.17
CA LEU A 484 -23.57 -38.21 -52.12
C LEU A 484 -24.02 -37.77 -53.51
N GLY A 485 -23.19 -38.06 -54.52
CA GLY A 485 -23.59 -38.02 -55.93
C GLY A 485 -24.26 -39.31 -56.39
N ASP A 486 -24.64 -39.37 -57.67
CA ASP A 486 -25.26 -40.56 -58.29
C ASP A 486 -24.35 -41.81 -58.25
N ASP A 487 -23.02 -41.58 -58.24
CA ASP A 487 -21.98 -42.59 -58.10
C ASP A 487 -21.78 -43.08 -56.65
N LEU A 488 -22.53 -42.50 -55.70
CA LEU A 488 -22.46 -42.74 -54.25
C LEU A 488 -21.09 -42.43 -53.63
N ASN A 489 -20.25 -41.66 -54.31
CA ASN A 489 -19.00 -41.18 -53.72
C ASN A 489 -19.30 -40.02 -52.76
N PRO A 490 -18.93 -40.11 -51.47
CA PRO A 490 -19.14 -39.04 -50.53
C PRO A 490 -18.21 -37.86 -50.81
N THR A 491 -18.77 -36.65 -50.79
CA THR A 491 -18.02 -35.39 -50.91
C THR A 491 -18.24 -34.52 -49.67
N ASP A 492 -17.17 -33.91 -49.18
CA ASP A 492 -17.22 -32.98 -48.06
C ASP A 492 -17.82 -31.64 -48.50
N LYS A 493 -18.81 -31.15 -47.75
CA LYS A 493 -19.44 -29.85 -47.94
C LYS A 493 -19.50 -29.08 -46.62
N THR A 494 -19.64 -27.77 -46.71
CA THR A 494 -19.82 -26.87 -45.57
C THR A 494 -20.86 -25.82 -45.90
N ILE A 495 -21.58 -25.36 -44.88
CA ILE A 495 -22.46 -24.19 -44.97
C ILE A 495 -21.63 -22.96 -44.60
N THR A 496 -21.62 -21.93 -45.45
CA THR A 496 -21.08 -20.63 -45.08
C THR A 496 -22.17 -19.80 -44.42
N TYR A 497 -21.89 -19.30 -43.22
CA TYR A 497 -22.72 -18.34 -42.51
C TYR A 497 -22.11 -16.96 -42.66
N SER A 498 -22.85 -16.01 -43.23
CA SER A 498 -22.42 -14.61 -43.39
C SER A 498 -23.10 -13.72 -42.36
N VAL A 499 -22.36 -12.83 -41.71
CA VAL A 499 -22.93 -11.88 -40.73
C VAL A 499 -23.97 -10.96 -41.37
N VAL A 500 -25.07 -10.69 -40.66
CA VAL A 500 -26.10 -9.70 -41.03
C VAL A 500 -25.79 -8.39 -40.30
N LEU A 501 -24.95 -7.54 -40.90
CA LEU A 501 -24.42 -6.32 -40.25
C LEU A 501 -25.52 -5.38 -39.72
N GLU A 502 -26.63 -5.24 -40.44
CA GLU A 502 -27.75 -4.36 -40.07
C GLU A 502 -28.48 -4.81 -38.79
N SER A 503 -28.30 -6.07 -38.38
CA SER A 503 -28.92 -6.62 -37.17
C SER A 503 -28.14 -6.34 -35.89
N ILE A 504 -26.90 -5.85 -36.01
CA ILE A 504 -25.99 -5.68 -34.86
C ILE A 504 -26.42 -4.47 -34.04
N GLN A 505 -26.66 -4.71 -32.76
CA GLN A 505 -27.05 -3.68 -31.81
C GLN A 505 -25.95 -3.41 -30.78
N GLY A 506 -25.99 -2.21 -30.19
CA GLY A 506 -25.20 -1.92 -28.99
C GLY A 506 -25.78 -2.63 -27.77
N GLY A 507 -25.03 -2.63 -26.69
CA GLY A 507 -25.40 -3.29 -25.44
C GLY A 507 -24.59 -2.77 -24.26
N LYS A 508 -24.50 -3.59 -23.22
CA LYS A 508 -23.78 -3.29 -21.99
C LYS A 508 -22.68 -4.32 -21.79
N PHE A 509 -21.47 -3.88 -21.47
CA PHE A 509 -20.37 -4.78 -21.17
C PHE A 509 -20.72 -5.68 -19.96
N GLY A 510 -20.61 -6.99 -20.16
CA GLY A 510 -21.08 -8.03 -19.23
C GLY A 510 -22.32 -8.78 -19.73
N ASP A 511 -23.11 -8.17 -20.62
CA ASP A 511 -24.21 -8.85 -21.30
C ASP A 511 -23.71 -9.44 -22.65
N PRO A 512 -24.26 -10.58 -23.10
CA PRO A 512 -23.91 -11.13 -24.41
C PRO A 512 -24.24 -10.18 -25.57
N ALA A 513 -23.35 -10.11 -26.56
CA ALA A 513 -23.58 -9.40 -27.80
C ALA A 513 -24.20 -10.35 -28.83
N ARG A 514 -25.50 -10.18 -29.08
CA ARG A 514 -26.24 -11.00 -30.07
C ARG A 514 -25.86 -10.57 -31.49
N VAL A 515 -25.47 -11.54 -32.32
CA VAL A 515 -25.14 -11.32 -33.74
C VAL A 515 -25.86 -12.35 -34.60
N LEU A 516 -26.55 -11.87 -35.64
CA LEU A 516 -27.18 -12.74 -36.62
C LEU A 516 -26.23 -13.06 -37.77
N TYR A 517 -26.29 -14.31 -38.20
CA TYR A 517 -25.66 -14.83 -39.38
C TYR A 517 -26.71 -15.46 -40.29
N LEU A 518 -26.39 -15.56 -41.57
CA LEU A 518 -27.26 -16.14 -42.58
C LEU A 518 -26.48 -17.21 -43.36
N GLY A 519 -26.94 -18.46 -43.29
CA GLY A 519 -26.43 -19.55 -44.12
C GLY A 519 -26.63 -19.26 -45.63
N ASP A 520 -25.67 -19.63 -46.48
CA ASP A 520 -25.71 -19.33 -47.93
C ASP A 520 -26.98 -19.81 -48.67
N GLU A 521 -27.73 -20.76 -48.12
CA GLU A 521 -28.95 -21.27 -48.77
C GLU A 521 -30.25 -20.59 -48.34
N THR A 522 -30.29 -19.87 -47.21
CA THR A 522 -31.46 -19.03 -46.86
C THR A 522 -31.52 -17.77 -47.73
N LYS A 523 -30.42 -17.37 -48.37
CA LYS A 523 -30.42 -16.35 -49.45
C LYS A 523 -31.21 -16.80 -50.68
N ALA A 524 -31.21 -18.10 -51.01
CA ALA A 524 -31.95 -18.60 -52.17
C ALA A 524 -33.48 -18.47 -51.96
N SER A 525 -33.96 -18.74 -50.74
CA SER A 525 -35.38 -18.64 -50.37
C SER A 525 -35.86 -17.20 -50.17
N ALA A 526 -35.00 -16.30 -49.68
CA ALA A 526 -35.36 -14.89 -49.45
C ALA A 526 -35.39 -14.05 -50.73
N SER A 527 -34.68 -14.45 -51.80
CA SER A 527 -34.73 -13.77 -53.10
C SER A 527 -36.03 -14.00 -53.89
N VAL A 528 -36.86 -14.97 -53.47
CA VAL A 528 -38.14 -15.30 -54.12
C VAL A 528 -39.32 -14.54 -53.49
N ALA A 529 -39.09 -13.80 -52.39
CA ALA A 529 -40.13 -13.09 -51.64
C ALA A 529 -39.92 -11.55 -51.57
N LYS A 530 -39.26 -10.96 -52.57
CA LYS A 530 -39.19 -9.50 -52.75
C LYS A 530 -39.90 -9.04 -54.02
#